data_AF-A0A2D5XI63-F1
#
_entry.id   AF-A0A2D5XI63-F1
#
_cell.length_a   1.000
_cell.length_b   1.000
_cell.length_c   1.000
_cell.angle_alpha   90.00
_cell.angle_beta   90.00
_cell.angle_gamma   90.00
#
_symmetry.space_group_name_H-M   'P 1'
#
loop_
_entity.id
_entity.type
_entity.pdbx_description
1 polymer ?
#
loop_
_entity_poly.entity_id
_entity_poly.type
_entity_poly.pdbx_seq_one_letter_code
_entity_poly.pdbx_strand_id
1 'polypeptide(L)'
;MVALNPFEAFAETHTPRPVKARRKRPANRQDMSAKNRRLEERGRLAAHYRSEKARRTAEALASPQGKRLAVFLAEFDRLTIDDADLMIVRIKAQDWLLQADEDFRHLALRLIDKRIGRIRRDAGLIELDDPLPGERMSAFFIIKRLLRVT
;
A
#
# COMPACT_ATOMS: atom_id res chain seq x y z
N MET A 1 -7.40 -67.88 -47.65
CA MET A 1 -7.22 -66.67 -48.48
C MET A 1 -8.17 -65.62 -47.94
N VAL A 2 -7.64 -64.58 -47.31
CA VAL A 2 -8.46 -63.48 -46.75
C VAL A 2 -8.77 -62.52 -47.90
N ALA A 3 -10.05 -62.31 -48.21
CA ALA A 3 -10.47 -61.37 -49.23
C ALA A 3 -10.14 -59.94 -48.75
N LEU A 4 -9.20 -59.26 -49.42
CA LEU A 4 -8.98 -57.84 -49.22
C LEU A 4 -10.26 -57.08 -49.58
N ASN A 5 -10.75 -56.26 -48.65
CA ASN A 5 -11.97 -55.50 -48.85
C ASN A 5 -11.71 -54.39 -49.88
N PRO A 6 -12.38 -54.38 -51.05
CA PRO A 6 -12.13 -53.41 -52.11
C PRO A 6 -12.47 -51.96 -51.69
N PHE A 7 -13.25 -51.79 -50.62
CA PHE A 7 -13.59 -50.46 -50.08
C PHE A 7 -12.45 -49.83 -49.27
N GLU A 8 -11.52 -50.61 -48.70
CA GLU A 8 -10.37 -50.07 -47.95
C GLU A 8 -9.37 -49.38 -48.88
N ALA A 9 -9.05 -49.99 -50.02
CA ALA A 9 -8.12 -49.41 -50.99
C ALA A 9 -8.64 -48.08 -51.57
N PHE A 10 -9.97 -47.96 -51.75
CA PHE A 10 -10.59 -46.71 -52.21
C PHE A 10 -10.53 -45.61 -51.14
N ALA A 11 -10.76 -45.96 -49.87
CA ALA A 11 -10.71 -45.03 -48.75
C ALA A 11 -9.30 -44.45 -48.50
N GLU A 12 -8.24 -45.27 -48.67
CA GLU A 12 -6.86 -44.80 -48.55
C GLU A 12 -6.43 -43.87 -49.69
N THR A 13 -6.96 -44.09 -50.90
CA THR A 13 -6.56 -43.32 -52.09
C THR A 13 -7.25 -41.94 -52.14
N HIS A 14 -8.41 -41.78 -51.49
CA HIS A 14 -9.23 -40.58 -51.60
C HIS A 14 -9.44 -39.82 -50.29
N THR A 15 -8.79 -40.24 -49.20
CA THR A 15 -8.74 -39.42 -47.99
C THR A 15 -7.74 -38.28 -48.17
N PRO A 16 -8.18 -37.00 -48.18
CA PRO A 16 -7.25 -35.87 -48.28
C PRO A 16 -6.34 -35.86 -47.06
N ARG A 17 -5.01 -35.93 -47.28
CA ARG A 17 -4.03 -35.87 -46.20
C ARG A 17 -4.23 -34.57 -45.41
N PRO A 18 -4.22 -34.62 -44.06
CA PRO A 18 -4.41 -33.43 -43.25
C PRO A 18 -3.27 -32.45 -43.53
N VAL A 19 -3.59 -31.35 -44.22
CA VAL A 19 -2.66 -30.25 -44.44
C VAL A 19 -2.34 -29.68 -43.07
N LYS A 20 -1.06 -29.73 -42.66
CA LYS A 20 -0.61 -29.13 -41.40
C LYS A 20 -1.04 -27.66 -41.40
N ALA A 21 -2.07 -27.34 -40.62
CA ALA A 21 -2.52 -25.97 -40.46
C ALA A 21 -1.34 -25.11 -40.01
N ARG A 22 -0.96 -24.12 -40.83
CA ARG A 22 0.08 -23.16 -40.51
C ARG A 22 -0.30 -22.52 -39.17
N ARG A 23 0.43 -22.85 -38.09
CA ARG A 23 0.16 -22.34 -36.73
C ARG A 23 0.04 -20.81 -36.80
N LYS A 24 -1.19 -20.29 -36.75
CA LYS A 24 -1.43 -18.85 -36.55
C LYS A 24 -0.77 -18.49 -35.22
N ARG A 25 0.16 -17.53 -35.22
CA ARG A 25 0.72 -17.01 -33.97
C ARG A 25 -0.47 -16.54 -33.11
N PRO A 26 -0.55 -16.94 -31.83
CA PRO A 26 -1.68 -16.57 -30.99
C PRO A 26 -1.69 -15.05 -30.83
N ALA A 27 -2.82 -14.42 -31.13
CA ALA A 27 -3.04 -12.98 -30.97
C ALA A 27 -2.71 -12.50 -29.53
N ASN A 28 -2.83 -13.39 -28.54
CA ASN A 28 -2.50 -13.14 -27.13
C ASN A 28 -1.07 -12.67 -26.82
N ARG A 29 -0.08 -12.87 -27.70
CA ARG A 29 1.29 -12.40 -27.41
C ARG A 29 1.41 -10.88 -27.40
N GLN A 30 0.64 -10.18 -28.23
CA GLN A 30 0.64 -8.71 -28.25
C GLN A 30 -0.12 -8.13 -27.06
N ASP A 31 -1.25 -8.74 -26.68
CA ASP A 31 -2.03 -8.32 -25.51
C ASP A 31 -1.27 -8.53 -24.19
N MET A 32 -0.56 -9.64 -24.05
CA MET A 32 0.32 -9.88 -22.89
C MET A 32 1.48 -8.89 -22.84
N SER A 33 2.05 -8.51 -23.99
CA SER A 33 3.09 -7.48 -24.07
C SER A 33 2.57 -6.10 -23.66
N ALA A 34 1.39 -5.71 -24.14
CA ALA A 34 0.75 -4.44 -23.75
C ALA A 34 0.37 -4.41 -22.26
N LYS A 35 -0.16 -5.52 -21.73
CA LYS A 35 -0.47 -5.68 -20.29
C LYS A 35 0.77 -5.58 -19.42
N ASN A 36 1.86 -6.25 -19.82
CA ASN A 36 3.14 -6.17 -19.11
C ASN A 36 3.70 -4.75 -19.12
N ARG A 37 3.65 -4.05 -20.27
CA ARG A 37 4.06 -2.65 -20.37
C ARG A 37 3.27 -1.73 -19.44
N ARG A 38 1.96 -1.91 -19.33
CA ARG A 38 1.12 -1.15 -18.37
C ARG A 38 1.49 -1.43 -16.92
N LEU A 39 1.80 -2.68 -16.58
CA LEU A 39 2.24 -3.05 -15.23
C LEU A 39 3.61 -2.43 -14.90
N GLU A 40 4.54 -2.46 -15.85
CA GLU A 40 5.84 -1.80 -15.72
C GLU A 40 5.71 -0.29 -15.54
N GLU A 41 4.87 0.36 -16.35
CA GLU A 41 4.60 1.79 -16.26
C GLU A 41 3.97 2.17 -14.92
N ARG A 42 2.96 1.41 -14.47
CA ARG A 42 2.37 1.58 -13.13
C ARG A 42 3.42 1.40 -12.03
N GLY A 43 4.31 0.42 -12.17
CA GLY A 43 5.41 0.18 -11.25
C GLY A 43 6.38 1.38 -11.18
N ARG A 44 6.76 1.93 -12.34
CA ARG A 44 7.63 3.12 -12.44
C ARG A 44 6.96 4.35 -11.82
N LEU A 45 5.70 4.63 -12.16
CA LEU A 45 4.95 5.75 -11.60
C LEU A 45 4.80 5.63 -10.08
N ALA A 46 4.49 4.43 -9.57
CA ALA A 46 4.40 4.19 -8.14
C ALA A 46 5.76 4.37 -7.43
N ALA A 47 6.85 3.91 -8.04
CA ALA A 47 8.20 4.11 -7.50
C ALA A 47 8.57 5.60 -7.45
N HIS A 48 8.33 6.33 -8.54
CA HIS A 48 8.55 7.77 -8.62
C HIS A 48 7.71 8.55 -7.60
N TYR A 49 6.43 8.21 -7.45
CA TYR A 49 5.59 8.82 -6.42
C TYR A 49 6.14 8.57 -5.02
N ARG A 50 6.58 7.34 -4.71
CA ARG A 50 7.18 7.01 -3.41
C ARG A 50 8.45 7.80 -3.15
N SER A 51 9.34 7.94 -4.14
CA SER A 51 10.58 8.71 -3.98
C SER A 51 10.30 10.19 -3.76
N GLU A 52 9.41 10.79 -4.54
CA GLU A 52 9.02 12.19 -4.37
C GLU A 52 8.36 12.45 -3.01
N LYS A 53 7.47 11.55 -2.58
CA LYS A 53 6.84 11.63 -1.26
C LYS A 53 7.85 11.50 -0.13
N ALA A 54 8.82 10.60 -0.27
CA ALA A 54 9.91 10.45 0.69
C ALA A 54 10.78 11.71 0.75
N ARG A 55 11.12 12.30 -0.40
CA ARG A 55 11.89 13.55 -0.48
C ARG A 55 11.18 14.70 0.23
N ARG A 56 9.90 14.94 -0.10
CA ARG A 56 9.09 15.99 0.57
C ARG A 56 8.99 15.77 2.08
N THR A 57 8.84 14.51 2.51
CA THR A 57 8.83 14.17 3.93
C THR A 57 10.16 14.50 4.60
N ALA A 58 11.28 14.17 3.96
CA ALA A 58 12.61 14.48 4.46
C ALA A 58 12.86 16.00 4.52
N GLU A 59 12.45 16.74 3.49
CA GLU A 59 12.50 18.21 3.46
C GLU A 59 11.69 18.82 4.62
N ALA A 60 10.45 18.35 4.82
CA ALA A 60 9.61 18.80 5.93
C ALA A 60 10.22 18.49 7.30
N LEU A 61 10.86 17.33 7.47
CA LEU A 61 11.55 16.96 8.70
C LEU A 61 12.86 17.75 8.93
N ALA A 62 13.53 18.18 7.86
CA ALA A 62 14.72 19.01 7.95
C ALA A 62 14.40 20.47 8.35
N SER A 63 13.16 20.92 8.17
CA SER A 63 12.70 22.25 8.56
C SER A 63 12.79 22.49 10.08
N PRO A 64 12.80 23.75 10.55
CA PRO A 64 12.75 24.07 11.98
C PRO A 64 11.55 23.44 12.71
N GLN A 65 10.38 23.42 12.07
CA GLN A 65 9.17 22.77 12.60
C GLN A 65 9.34 21.25 12.66
N GLY A 66 9.97 20.65 11.64
CA GLY A 66 10.31 19.23 11.59
C GLY A 66 11.25 18.81 12.73
N LYS A 67 12.27 19.61 13.03
CA LYS A 67 13.16 19.40 14.18
C LYS A 67 12.41 19.50 15.51
N ARG A 68 11.52 20.50 15.66
CA ARG A 68 10.66 20.65 16.84
C ARG A 68 9.74 19.42 17.01
N LEU A 69 9.16 18.94 15.92
CA LEU A 69 8.35 17.72 15.91
C LEU A 69 9.17 16.49 16.31
N ALA A 70 10.40 16.34 15.82
CA ALA A 70 11.27 15.22 16.19
C ALA A 70 11.58 15.19 17.69
N VAL A 71 11.90 16.35 18.28
CA VAL A 71 12.13 16.47 19.75
C VAL A 71 10.85 16.10 20.51
N PHE A 72 9.71 16.62 20.08
CA PHE A 72 8.42 16.30 20.70
C PHE A 72 8.09 14.80 20.62
N LEU A 73 8.30 14.17 19.46
CA LEU A 73 8.06 12.73 19.28
C LEU A 73 9.01 11.87 20.12
N ALA A 74 10.23 12.35 20.40
CA ALA A 74 11.19 11.66 21.26
C ALA A 74 10.69 11.53 22.71
N GLU A 75 9.79 12.42 23.14
CA GLU A 75 9.15 12.30 24.46
C GLU A 75 8.26 11.05 24.57
N PHE A 76 7.75 10.56 23.43
CA PHE A 76 6.90 9.38 23.37
C PHE A 76 7.68 8.07 23.37
N ASP A 77 9.00 8.13 23.43
CA ASP A 77 9.89 6.96 23.40
C ASP A 77 9.69 6.04 24.58
N ARG A 78 9.36 6.63 25.73
CA ARG A 78 9.20 5.95 27.02
C ARG A 78 7.76 5.62 27.38
N LEU A 79 6.80 6.01 26.53
CA LEU A 79 5.38 5.77 26.80
C LEU A 79 5.02 4.31 26.57
N THR A 80 4.11 3.84 27.39
CA THR A 80 3.54 2.50 27.38
C THR A 80 2.05 2.55 26.98
N ILE A 81 1.39 1.39 26.96
CA ILE A 81 -0.03 1.31 26.58
C ILE A 81 -0.94 2.09 27.54
N ASP A 82 -0.55 2.21 28.81
CA ASP A 82 -1.31 2.90 29.85
C ASP A 82 -1.19 4.43 29.76
N ASP A 83 -0.22 4.93 28.98
CA ASP A 83 0.07 6.35 28.85
C ASP A 83 -0.69 7.05 27.70
N ALA A 84 -1.75 6.41 27.19
CA ALA A 84 -2.55 6.94 26.08
C ALA A 84 -3.10 8.35 26.38
N ASP A 85 -3.64 8.57 27.59
CA ASP A 85 -4.17 9.87 28.01
C ASP A 85 -3.06 10.94 28.13
N LEU A 86 -1.88 10.55 28.62
CA LEU A 86 -0.72 11.43 28.69
C LEU A 86 -0.28 11.88 27.30
N MET A 87 -0.26 10.98 26.32
CA MET A 87 0.04 11.33 24.92
C MET A 87 -0.97 12.35 24.38
N ILE A 88 -2.27 12.15 24.60
CA ILE A 88 -3.33 13.07 24.17
C ILE A 88 -3.15 14.45 24.80
N VAL A 89 -2.91 14.53 26.11
CA VAL A 89 -2.70 15.79 26.83
C VAL A 89 -1.49 16.54 26.29
N ARG A 90 -0.37 15.85 26.05
CA ARG A 90 0.84 16.47 25.50
C ARG A 90 0.64 17.03 24.10
N ILE A 91 -0.07 16.32 23.23
CA ILE A 91 -0.42 16.79 21.88
C ILE A 91 -1.34 18.00 21.95
N LYS A 92 -2.35 17.96 22.83
CA LYS A 92 -3.27 19.09 23.03
C LYS A 92 -2.55 20.37 23.47
N ALA A 93 -1.45 20.27 24.20
CA ALA A 93 -0.64 21.41 24.62
C ALA A 93 0.24 22.02 23.49
N GLN A 94 0.32 21.38 22.32
CA GLN A 94 1.14 21.85 21.20
C GLN A 94 0.34 22.73 20.21
N ASP A 95 -0.01 23.94 20.61
CA ASP A 95 -0.77 24.87 19.74
C ASP A 95 -0.07 25.15 18.39
N TRP A 96 1.27 25.16 18.40
CA TRP A 96 2.08 25.33 17.19
C TRP A 96 1.83 24.24 16.14
N LEU A 97 1.46 23.04 16.57
CA LEU A 97 1.18 21.92 15.66
C LEU A 97 -0.19 22.11 15.00
N LEU A 98 -1.14 22.70 15.71
CA LEU A 98 -2.45 23.06 15.15
C LEU A 98 -2.35 24.21 14.14
N GLN A 99 -1.43 25.16 14.38
CA GLN A 99 -1.18 26.30 13.50
C GLN A 99 -0.33 25.95 12.26
N ALA A 100 0.33 24.79 12.24
CA ALA A 100 1.08 24.31 11.08
C ALA A 100 0.15 24.06 9.88
N ASP A 101 0.72 23.99 8.67
CA ASP A 101 -0.04 23.65 7.48
C ASP A 101 -0.62 22.23 7.53
N GLU A 102 -1.65 22.00 6.72
CA GLU A 102 -2.37 20.72 6.73
C GLU A 102 -1.49 19.52 6.35
N ASP A 103 -0.58 19.68 5.39
CA ASP A 103 0.35 18.61 4.99
C ASP A 103 1.29 18.23 6.14
N PHE A 104 1.77 19.23 6.89
CA PHE A 104 2.57 19.01 8.08
C PHE A 104 1.77 18.35 9.22
N ARG A 105 0.51 18.73 9.43
CA ARG A 105 -0.38 18.05 10.41
C ARG A 105 -0.61 16.59 10.03
N HIS A 106 -0.80 16.29 8.74
CA HIS A 106 -0.89 14.91 8.24
C HIS A 106 0.42 14.13 8.45
N LEU A 107 1.57 14.78 8.22
CA LEU A 107 2.87 14.17 8.50
C LEU A 107 3.01 13.84 9.99
N ALA A 108 2.70 14.79 10.87
CA ALA A 108 2.78 14.59 12.31
C ALA A 108 1.86 13.45 12.77
N LEU A 109 0.59 13.44 12.32
CA LEU A 109 -0.35 12.34 12.62
C LEU A 109 0.22 10.99 12.22
N ARG A 110 0.80 10.87 11.01
CA ARG A 110 1.42 9.61 10.54
C ARG A 110 2.60 9.17 11.41
N LEU A 111 3.39 10.10 11.93
CA LEU A 111 4.53 9.76 12.80
C LEU A 111 4.08 9.37 14.20
N ILE A 112 3.04 10.01 14.72
CA ILE A 112 2.40 9.64 15.99
C ILE A 112 1.77 8.25 15.89
N ASP A 113 1.06 7.97 14.80
CA ASP A 113 0.45 6.67 14.52
C ASP A 113 1.47 5.52 14.53
N LYS A 114 2.64 5.73 13.88
CA LYS A 114 3.75 4.76 13.97
C LYS A 114 4.22 4.52 15.41
N ARG A 115 4.16 5.54 16.28
CA ARG A 115 4.52 5.40 17.70
C ARG A 115 3.47 4.62 18.47
N ILE A 116 2.19 4.91 18.24
CA ILE A 116 1.07 4.17 18.81
C ILE A 116 1.17 2.69 18.40
N GLY A 117 1.37 2.40 17.11
CA GLY A 117 1.58 1.04 16.62
C GLY A 117 2.75 0.33 17.29
N ARG A 118 3.90 1.02 17.46
CA ARG A 118 5.04 0.47 18.21
C ARG A 118 4.66 0.14 19.66
N ILE A 119 4.05 1.08 20.38
CA ILE A 119 3.64 0.88 21.79
C ILE A 119 2.70 -0.33 21.91
N ARG A 120 1.74 -0.47 20.98
CA ARG A 120 0.82 -1.61 20.93
C ARG A 120 1.55 -2.93 20.67
N ARG A 121 2.50 -2.94 19.71
CA ARG A 121 3.35 -4.11 19.43
C ARG A 121 4.15 -4.53 20.66
N ASP A 122 4.77 -3.56 21.34
CA ASP A 122 5.57 -3.82 22.54
C ASP A 122 4.72 -4.39 23.68
N ALA A 123 3.42 -4.05 23.71
CA ALA A 123 2.42 -4.62 24.63
C ALA A 123 1.79 -5.95 24.15
N GLY A 124 2.22 -6.51 23.02
CA GLY A 124 1.68 -7.76 22.47
C GLY A 124 0.28 -7.62 21.83
N LEU A 125 -0.14 -6.40 21.51
CA LEU A 125 -1.43 -6.10 20.88
C LEU A 125 -1.29 -5.96 19.36
N ILE A 126 -2.42 -6.09 18.65
CA ILE A 126 -2.50 -5.78 17.22
C ILE A 126 -2.25 -4.28 17.03
N GLU A 127 -1.32 -3.91 16.14
CA GLU A 127 -0.93 -2.52 15.90
C GLU A 127 -2.08 -1.64 15.40
N LEU A 128 -2.91 -2.21 14.52
CA LEU A 128 -4.06 -1.55 13.92
C LEU A 128 -5.34 -2.17 14.48
N ASP A 129 -6.00 -1.44 15.35
CA ASP A 129 -7.19 -1.86 16.09
C ASP A 129 -8.15 -0.68 16.15
N ASP A 130 -8.87 -0.50 15.04
CA ASP A 130 -9.79 0.60 14.88
C ASP A 130 -11.09 0.29 15.63
N PRO A 131 -11.59 1.23 16.46
CA PRO A 131 -12.81 1.02 17.22
C PRO A 131 -14.00 0.88 16.26
N LEU A 132 -14.88 -0.07 16.57
CA LEU A 132 -16.15 -0.24 15.86
C LEU A 132 -17.12 0.91 16.18
N PRO A 133 -18.14 1.14 15.34
CA PRO A 133 -19.18 2.13 15.63
C PRO A 133 -19.81 1.90 17.01
N GLY A 134 -19.75 2.92 17.88
CA GLY A 134 -20.27 2.87 19.25
C GLY A 134 -19.24 2.48 20.32
N GLU A 135 -18.03 2.05 19.92
CA GLU A 135 -16.93 1.81 20.84
C GLU A 135 -16.23 3.11 21.25
N ARG A 136 -15.41 3.02 22.29
CA ARG A 136 -14.59 4.16 22.74
C ARG A 136 -13.57 4.49 21.66
N MET A 137 -13.43 5.78 21.36
CA MET A 137 -12.42 6.24 20.42
C MET A 137 -11.01 5.88 20.91
N SER A 138 -10.20 5.32 20.02
CA SER A 138 -8.78 5.09 20.30
C SER A 138 -8.01 6.42 20.34
N ALA A 139 -6.83 6.40 20.96
CA ALA A 139 -5.96 7.57 21.05
C ALA A 139 -5.68 8.17 19.66
N PHE A 140 -5.50 7.33 18.63
CA PHE A 140 -5.30 7.77 17.25
C PHE A 140 -6.46 8.65 16.76
N PHE A 141 -7.72 8.23 16.93
CA PHE A 141 -8.87 9.01 16.47
C PHE A 141 -9.05 10.32 17.24
N ILE A 142 -8.77 10.31 18.54
CA ILE A 142 -8.79 11.52 19.37
C ILE A 142 -7.73 12.51 18.85
N ILE A 143 -6.51 12.03 18.60
CA ILE A 143 -5.40 12.84 18.09
C ILE A 143 -5.70 13.35 16.67
N LYS A 144 -6.23 12.51 15.78
CA LYS A 144 -6.66 12.91 14.43
C LYS A 144 -7.63 14.09 14.48
N ARG A 145 -8.62 14.02 15.39
CA ARG A 145 -9.60 15.10 15.61
C ARG A 145 -8.94 16.35 16.19
N LEU A 146 -8.03 16.22 17.15
CA LEU A 146 -7.29 17.36 17.72
C LEU A 146 -6.48 18.11 16.65
N LEU A 147 -5.83 17.37 15.74
CA LEU A 147 -5.02 17.95 14.66
C LEU A 147 -5.85 18.45 13.47
N ARG A 148 -7.19 18.32 13.51
CA ARG A 148 -8.09 18.73 12.41
C ARG A 148 -7.65 18.15 11.07
N VAL A 149 -7.28 16.87 11.08
CA VAL A 149 -6.91 16.11 9.90
C VAL A 149 -8.14 15.32 9.46
N THR A 150 -8.62 15.55 8.24
CA THR A 150 -9.82 14.90 7.68
C THR A 150 -9.51 13.54 7.06
#